data_AF-A0A849DXM6-F1
#
_entry.id   AF-A0A849DXM6-F1
#
_cell.length_a   1.000
_cell.length_b   1.000
_cell.length_c   1.000
_cell.angle_alpha   90.00
_cell.angle_beta   90.00
_cell.angle_gamma   90.00
#
_symmetry.space_group_name_H-M   'P 1'
#
loop_
_entity.id
_entity.type
_entity.pdbx_description
1 polymer ?
#
loop_
_entity_poly.entity_id
_entity_poly.type
_entity_poly.pdbx_seq_one_letter_code
_entity_poly.pdbx_strand_id
1 'polypeptide(L)' 'MNLFITILFWLGILGLIDGSLGLLFQEKWQKLAGTWNIQRLALIEIGVALSLLVSHYLLLLNLD' A
#
# COMPACT_ATOMS: atom_id res chain seq x y z
N MET A 1 18.50 4.21 -12.95
CA MET A 1 17.37 3.52 -12.28
C MET A 1 16.20 3.50 -13.24
N ASN A 2 15.65 2.33 -13.56
CA ASN A 2 14.56 2.21 -14.52
C ASN A 2 13.30 2.93 -13.97
N LEU A 3 12.70 3.84 -14.74
CA LEU A 3 11.55 4.65 -14.32
C LEU A 3 10.42 3.78 -13.75
N PHE A 4 10.20 2.60 -14.34
CA PHE A 4 9.22 1.63 -13.88
C PHE A 4 9.48 1.14 -12.44
N ILE A 5 10.74 0.84 -12.11
CA ILE A 5 11.15 0.37 -10.77
C ILE A 5 10.95 1.47 -9.73
N THR A 6 11.23 2.72 -10.10
CA THR A 6 10.98 3.89 -9.25
C THR A 6 9.48 4.09 -8.99
N ILE A 7 8.63 3.91 -10.00
CA ILE A 7 7.17 4.03 -9.84
C ILE A 7 6.63 2.95 -8.89
N LEU A 8 7.07 1.69 -9.04
CA LEU A 8 6.67 0.60 -8.14
C LEU A 8 7.01 0.89 -6.68
N PHE A 9 8.21 1.44 -6.42
CA PHE A 9 8.62 1.84 -5.08
C PHE A 9 7.66 2.88 -4.49
N TRP A 10 7.43 3.98 -5.21
CA TRP A 10 6.57 5.06 -4.70
C TRP A 10 5.12 4.64 -4.52
N LEU A 11 4.58 3.81 -5.42
CA LEU A 11 3.24 3.23 -5.25
C LEU A 11 3.15 2.36 -3.99
N GLY A 12 4.16 1.54 -3.73
CA GLY A 12 4.24 0.77 -2.49
C GLY A 12 4.29 1.65 -1.25
N ILE A 13 5.14 2.70 -1.24
CA ILE A 13 5.23 3.62 -0.11
C ILE A 13 3.91 4.38 0.11
N LEU A 14 3.31 4.94 -0.94
CA LEU A 14 2.05 5.67 -0.82
C LEU A 14 0.91 4.77 -0.35
N GLY A 15 0.82 3.53 -0.85
CA GLY A 15 -0.17 2.56 -0.40
C GLY A 15 -0.02 2.17 1.08
N LEU A 16 1.23 2.06 1.57
CA LEU A 16 1.48 1.84 3.00
C LEU A 16 1.01 3.03 3.85
N ILE A 17 1.28 4.26 3.40
CA ILE A 17 0.85 5.47 4.09
C ILE A 17 -0.68 5.53 4.13
N ASP A 18 -1.34 5.31 3.00
CA ASP A 18 -2.79 5.39 2.89
C ASP A 18 -3.49 4.32 3.74
N GLY A 19 -3.07 3.06 3.62
CA GLY A 19 -3.61 1.99 4.45
C GLY A 19 -3.31 2.18 5.95
N SER A 20 -2.17 2.76 6.32
CA SER A 20 -1.87 3.12 7.71
C SER A 20 -2.79 4.23 8.23
N LEU A 21 -3.08 5.24 7.40
CA LEU A 21 -4.06 6.29 7.73
C LEU A 21 -5.49 5.73 7.81
N GLY A 22 -5.82 4.76 6.96
CA GLY A 22 -7.08 4.02 7.00
C GLY A 22 -7.28 3.28 8.33
N LEU A 23 -6.23 2.64 8.85
CA LEU A 23 -6.24 1.99 10.16
C LEU A 23 -6.26 3.00 11.31
N LEU A 24 -5.40 4.02 11.26
CA LEU A 24 -5.25 5.00 12.35
C LEU A 24 -6.52 5.83 12.56
N PHE A 25 -7.22 6.15 11.47
CA PHE A 25 -8.49 6.89 11.49
C PHE A 25 -9.69 5.97 11.20
N GLN A 26 -9.58 4.67 11.49
CA GLN A 26 -10.60 3.67 11.19
C GLN A 26 -12.00 4.12 11.61
N GLU A 27 -12.18 4.63 12.83
CA GLU A 27 -13.50 5.05 13.31
C GLU A 27 -14.12 6.19 12.49
N LYS A 28 -13.29 7.14 12.02
CA LYS A 28 -13.74 8.27 11.20
C LYS A 28 -14.12 7.80 9.81
N TRP A 29 -13.31 6.94 9.22
CA TRP A 29 -13.55 6.38 7.90
C TRP A 29 -14.70 5.39 7.88
N GLN A 30 -14.85 4.57 8.93
CA GLN A 30 -15.95 3.60 9.07
C GLN A 30 -17.31 4.31 9.13
N LYS A 31 -17.38 5.49 9.78
CA LYS A 31 -18.58 6.34 9.79
C LYS A 31 -18.92 6.89 8.40
N LEU A 32 -17.93 7.15 7.56
CA LEU A 32 -18.12 7.64 6.19
C LEU A 32 -18.44 6.52 5.20
N ALA A 33 -17.84 5.34 5.37
CA ALA A 33 -17.96 4.20 4.46
C ALA A 33 -19.15 3.29 4.76
N GLY A 34 -19.92 3.57 5.82
CA GLY A 34 -21.16 2.88 6.15
C GLY A 34 -20.94 1.39 6.47
N THR A 35 -21.43 0.51 5.60
CA THR A 35 -21.39 -0.96 5.79
C THR A 35 -20.06 -1.61 5.47
N TRP A 36 -19.13 -0.88 4.83
CA TRP A 36 -17.85 -1.42 4.41
C TRP A 36 -16.89 -1.55 5.59
N ASN A 37 -16.21 -2.68 5.73
CA ASN A 37 -15.22 -2.87 6.78
C ASN A 37 -13.90 -2.19 6.39
N ILE A 38 -13.68 -0.97 6.87
CA ILE A 38 -12.50 -0.16 6.55
C ILE A 38 -11.21 -0.82 7.03
N GLN A 39 -11.24 -1.46 8.21
CA GLN A 39 -10.07 -2.16 8.72
C GLN A 39 -9.59 -3.25 7.78
N ARG A 40 -10.53 -4.04 7.25
CA ARG A 40 -10.22 -5.11 6.29
C ARG A 40 -9.69 -4.55 4.98
N LEU A 41 -10.28 -3.46 4.48
CA LEU A 41 -9.82 -2.77 3.28
C LEU A 41 -8.40 -2.24 3.44
N ALA A 42 -8.13 -1.52 4.53
CA ALA A 42 -6.82 -0.96 4.83
C ALA A 42 -5.73 -2.05 4.97
N LEU A 43 -6.07 -3.21 5.58
CA LEU A 43 -5.15 -4.36 5.64
C LEU A 43 -4.86 -4.95 4.26
N ILE A 44 -5.85 -5.01 3.37
CA ILE A 44 -5.66 -5.45 1.98
C ILE A 44 -4.74 -4.47 1.25
N GLU A 45 -4.97 -3.16 1.38
CA GLU A 45 -4.14 -2.12 0.78
C GLU A 45 -2.68 -2.20 1.25
N ILE A 46 -2.46 -2.36 2.56
CA ILE A 46 -1.12 -2.57 3.13
C ILE A 46 -0.49 -3.84 2.56
N GLY A 47 -1.22 -4.94 2.45
CA GLY A 47 -0.72 -6.19 1.88
C GLY A 47 -0.30 -6.05 0.41
N VAL A 48 -1.10 -5.34 -0.39
CA VAL A 48 -0.77 -5.03 -1.80
C VAL A 48 0.44 -4.11 -1.87
N ALA A 49 0.51 -3.08 -1.03
CA ALA A 49 1.62 -2.14 -0.97
C ALA A 49 2.95 -2.82 -0.61
N LEU A 50 2.93 -3.75 0.37
CA LEU A 50 4.09 -4.59 0.69
C LEU A 50 4.49 -5.47 -0.50
N SER A 51 3.53 -6.06 -1.19
CA SER A 51 3.80 -6.90 -2.38
C SER A 51 4.47 -6.10 -3.51
N LEU A 52 4.08 -4.83 -3.69
CA LEU A 52 4.72 -3.91 -4.64
C LEU A 52 6.18 -3.60 -4.25
N LEU A 53 6.45 -3.37 -2.97
CA LEU A 53 7.81 -3.13 -2.48
C LEU A 53 8.71 -4.37 -2.61
N VAL A 54 8.17 -5.56 -2.30
CA VAL A 54 8.88 -6.83 -2.52
C VAL A 54 9.18 -7.01 -4.00
N SER A 55 8.21 -6.76 -4.88
CA SER A 55 8.41 -6.84 -6.34
C SER A 55 9.46 -5.85 -6.84
N HIS A 56 9.45 -4.62 -6.32
CA HIS A 56 10.50 -3.62 -6.57
C HIS A 56 11.88 -4.15 -6.17
N TYR A 57 12.02 -4.71 -4.97
CA TYR A 57 13.30 -5.25 -4.49
C TYR A 57 13.78 -6.44 -5.32
N LEU A 58 12.89 -7.37 -5.66
CA LEU A 58 13.22 -8.50 -6.53
C LEU A 58 13.65 -8.05 -7.92
N LEU A 59 12.97 -7.06 -8.52
CA LEU A 59 13.34 -6.52 -9.82
C LEU A 59 14.70 -5.81 -9.77
N LEU A 60 14.98 -5.07 -8.71
CA LEU A 60 16.28 -4.42 -8.51
C LEU A 60 17.41 -5.46 -8.44
N LEU A 61 17.24 -6.51 -7.64
CA LEU A 61 18.23 -7.57 -7.45
C LEU A 61 18.53 -8.36 -8.74
N ASN A 62 17.55 -8.54 -9.62
CA ASN A 62 17.73 -9.26 -10.89
C ASN A 62 18.31 -8.40 -12.03
N LEU A 63 18.44 -7.08 -11.81
CA LEU A 63 18.99 -6.14 -12.79
C LEU A 63 20.43 -5.71 -12.47
N ASP A 64 20.93 -6.06 -11.28
CA ASP A 64 22.33 -5.93 -10.85
C ASP A 64 23.13 -7.20 -11.19
#